data_AF-A0A7Y4IH68-F1
#
_entry.id   AF-A0A7Y4IH68-F1
#
_cell.length_a   1.000
_cell.length_b   1.000
_cell.length_c   1.000
_cell.angle_alpha   90.00
_cell.angle_beta   90.00
_cell.angle_gamma   90.00
#
_symmetry.space_group_name_H-M   'P 1'
#
loop_
_entity.id
_entity.type
_entity.pdbx_description
1 polymer ?
#
loop_
_entity_poly.entity_id
_entity_poly.type
_entity_poly.pdbx_seq_one_letter_code
_entity_poly.pdbx_strand_id
1 'polypeptide(L)'
;MVVLGSVAGSMGAVWLARKPDERAMVWVQTALLLAIFLTFIGYTSWRFRKWAALCERGAALLDAGDLGAAQRALEDADGYALRPPERVLTRFHLALCALFQGHVDAARSGLLALSRGWRTKEVPDVYVRAPDMLAACLALQGDLVEARQWLEEAHRRRRPGDASFSLGELLILCREERHGATVRLLDDRREAIEKSSVLVRNQLRVIRAFSWDALAMEGGGGTPDEELKGVGPVRPGEFNYLGAQWPRMEAFLRARGLSEKEAA
;
A
#
# COMPACT_ATOMS: atom_id res chain seq x y z
N MET A 1 10.84 -31.34 -39.27
CA MET A 1 11.21 -32.76 -39.17
C MET A 1 10.98 -33.17 -37.71
N VAL A 2 10.23 -34.26 -37.47
CA VAL A 2 10.00 -34.93 -36.16
C VAL A 2 9.06 -34.20 -35.18
N VAL A 3 8.01 -34.75 -34.55
CA VAL A 3 7.20 -35.98 -34.66
C VAL A 3 5.83 -35.62 -34.04
N LEU A 4 4.74 -35.91 -34.75
CA LEU A 4 3.37 -35.95 -34.21
C LEU A 4 3.21 -37.27 -33.45
N GLY A 5 3.19 -37.22 -32.12
CA GLY A 5 2.98 -38.36 -31.24
C GLY A 5 1.52 -38.46 -30.78
N SER A 6 0.81 -39.44 -31.33
CA SER A 6 -0.60 -39.75 -31.12
C SER A 6 -1.00 -39.94 -29.65
N VAL A 7 -2.06 -39.23 -29.24
CA VAL A 7 -2.88 -39.53 -28.07
C VAL A 7 -3.82 -40.68 -28.44
N ALA A 8 -3.38 -41.91 -28.20
CA ALA A 8 -4.22 -43.11 -28.29
C ALA A 8 -3.93 -43.97 -27.06
N GLY A 9 -4.72 -43.80 -25.99
CA GLY A 9 -4.46 -44.56 -24.76
C GLY A 9 -5.34 -44.23 -23.56
N SER A 10 -6.65 -44.05 -23.74
CA SER A 10 -7.57 -43.93 -22.59
C SER A 10 -9.02 -44.34 -22.89
N MET A 11 -9.21 -45.40 -23.71
CA MET A 11 -10.53 -46.04 -23.89
C MET A 11 -10.62 -47.48 -23.32
N GLY A 12 -9.60 -47.92 -22.56
CA GLY A 12 -9.48 -49.31 -22.10
C GLY A 12 -9.79 -49.59 -20.63
N ALA A 13 -10.59 -48.76 -19.93
CA ALA A 13 -10.80 -48.93 -18.49
C ALA A 13 -12.28 -48.82 -18.03
N VAL A 14 -13.25 -49.18 -18.88
CA VAL A 14 -14.69 -49.11 -18.53
C VAL A 14 -15.36 -50.49 -18.42
N TRP A 15 -14.65 -51.60 -18.63
CA TRP A 15 -15.29 -52.92 -18.78
C TRP A 15 -14.85 -54.01 -17.79
N LEU A 16 -14.54 -53.68 -16.52
CA LEU A 16 -14.31 -54.68 -15.47
C LEU A 16 -14.83 -54.22 -14.08
N ALA A 17 -16.13 -53.91 -13.99
CA ALA A 17 -16.81 -53.83 -12.69
C ALA A 17 -18.17 -54.55 -12.79
N ARG A 18 -18.10 -55.89 -12.75
CA ARG A 18 -19.25 -56.80 -12.87
C ARG A 18 -19.49 -57.54 -11.54
N LYS A 19 -19.29 -56.85 -10.41
CA LYS A 19 -19.87 -57.23 -9.11
C LYS A 19 -20.67 -56.05 -8.54
N PRO A 20 -21.92 -56.25 -8.10
CA PRO A 20 -22.76 -55.19 -7.54
C PRO A 20 -22.12 -54.48 -6.33
N ASP A 21 -21.29 -55.19 -5.55
CA ASP A 21 -20.59 -54.64 -4.39
C ASP A 21 -19.53 -53.57 -4.76
N GLU A 22 -18.91 -53.69 -5.94
CA GLU A 22 -17.89 -52.73 -6.41
C GLU A 22 -18.52 -51.39 -6.80
N ARG A 23 -19.76 -51.38 -7.29
CA ARG A 23 -20.47 -50.14 -7.66
C ARG A 23 -20.84 -49.32 -6.43
N ALA A 24 -21.26 -49.97 -5.35
CA ALA A 24 -21.57 -49.28 -4.10
C ALA A 24 -20.33 -48.58 -3.52
N MET A 25 -19.17 -49.25 -3.57
CA MET A 25 -17.91 -48.69 -3.10
C MET A 25 -17.47 -47.45 -3.88
N VAL A 26 -17.63 -47.43 -5.21
CA VAL A 26 -17.31 -46.27 -6.06
C VAL A 26 -18.19 -45.06 -5.74
N TRP A 27 -19.48 -45.26 -5.50
CA TRP A 27 -20.40 -44.17 -5.12
C TRP A 27 -20.06 -43.58 -3.75
N VAL A 28 -19.71 -44.42 -2.77
CA VAL A 28 -19.27 -43.97 -1.44
C VAL A 28 -17.97 -43.15 -1.54
N GLN A 29 -16.98 -43.62 -2.29
CA GLN A 29 -15.73 -42.88 -2.51
C GLN A 29 -15.97 -41.54 -3.19
N THR A 30 -16.81 -41.52 -4.22
CA THR A 30 -17.16 -40.30 -4.97
C THR A 30 -17.90 -39.31 -4.08
N ALA A 31 -18.87 -39.77 -3.28
CA ALA A 31 -19.57 -38.93 -2.31
C ALA A 31 -18.63 -38.36 -1.24
N LEU A 32 -17.69 -39.16 -0.74
CA LEU A 32 -16.69 -38.71 0.24
C LEU A 32 -15.76 -37.64 -0.35
N LEU A 33 -15.22 -37.87 -1.56
CA LEU A 33 -14.37 -36.89 -2.24
C LEU A 33 -15.12 -35.59 -2.52
N LEU A 34 -16.39 -35.68 -2.93
CA LEU A 34 -17.25 -34.52 -3.11
C LEU A 34 -17.47 -33.76 -1.80
N ALA A 35 -17.75 -34.47 -0.70
CA ALA A 35 -17.92 -33.85 0.62
C ALA A 35 -16.66 -33.13 1.10
N ILE A 36 -15.48 -33.74 0.92
CA ILE A 36 -14.18 -33.13 1.24
C ILE A 36 -13.95 -31.88 0.38
N PHE A 37 -14.22 -31.97 -0.93
CA PHE A 37 -14.05 -30.86 -1.85
C PHE A 37 -14.98 -29.69 -1.51
N LEU A 38 -16.26 -29.94 -1.22
CA LEU A 38 -17.22 -28.92 -0.81
C LEU A 38 -16.83 -28.29 0.54
N THR A 39 -16.35 -29.08 1.50
CA THR A 39 -15.86 -28.58 2.78
C THR A 39 -14.64 -27.68 2.59
N PHE A 40 -13.70 -28.08 1.73
CA PHE A 40 -12.52 -27.29 1.38
C PHE A 40 -12.90 -25.96 0.70
N ILE A 41 -13.84 -25.98 -0.25
CA ILE A 41 -14.37 -24.76 -0.88
C ILE A 41 -15.07 -23.87 0.16
N GLY A 42 -15.90 -24.44 1.02
CA GLY A 42 -16.59 -23.71 2.08
C GLY A 42 -15.61 -23.02 3.03
N TYR A 43 -14.57 -23.74 3.45
CA TYR A 43 -13.51 -23.20 4.30
C TYR A 43 -12.71 -22.08 3.62
N THR A 44 -12.25 -22.30 2.39
CA THR A 44 -11.48 -21.28 1.63
C THR A 44 -12.31 -20.03 1.34
N SER A 45 -13.59 -20.19 0.99
CA SER A 45 -14.53 -19.08 0.78
C SER A 45 -14.81 -18.30 2.07
N TRP A 46 -15.06 -18.98 3.18
CA TRP A 46 -15.21 -18.33 4.49
C TRP A 46 -13.95 -17.54 4.87
N ARG A 47 -12.78 -18.16 4.70
CA ARG A 47 -11.50 -17.55 5.05
C ARG A 47 -11.18 -16.33 4.19
N PHE A 48 -11.42 -16.42 2.89
CA PHE A 48 -11.28 -15.29 1.96
C PHE A 48 -12.22 -14.13 2.33
N ARG A 49 -13.51 -14.41 2.61
CA ARG A 49 -14.46 -13.38 3.05
C ARG A 49 -14.03 -12.71 4.35
N LYS A 50 -13.50 -13.48 5.30
CA LYS A 50 -12.99 -12.95 6.56
C LYS A 50 -11.76 -12.06 6.35
N TRP A 51 -10.80 -12.50 5.54
CA TRP A 51 -9.64 -11.69 5.13
C TRP A 51 -10.09 -10.38 4.45
N ALA A 52 -10.99 -10.46 3.46
CA ALA A 52 -11.43 -9.30 2.69
C ALA A 52 -12.08 -8.25 3.59
N ALA A 53 -12.99 -8.66 4.48
CA ALA A 53 -13.65 -7.75 5.42
C ALA A 53 -12.68 -7.08 6.40
N LEU A 54 -11.68 -7.83 6.90
CA LEU A 54 -10.64 -7.26 7.78
C LEU A 54 -9.70 -6.31 7.02
N CYS A 55 -9.32 -6.68 5.79
CA CYS A 55 -8.44 -5.87 4.95
C CYS A 55 -9.12 -4.55 4.54
N GLU A 56 -10.39 -4.60 4.14
CA GLU A 56 -11.19 -3.41 3.82
C GLU A 56 -11.37 -2.51 5.05
N ARG A 57 -11.70 -3.10 6.21
CA ARG A 57 -11.76 -2.36 7.48
C ARG A 57 -10.41 -1.71 7.84
N GLY A 58 -9.31 -2.44 7.68
CA GLY A 58 -7.96 -1.94 7.92
C GLY A 58 -7.60 -0.77 7.01
N ALA A 59 -7.94 -0.86 5.72
CA ALA A 59 -7.75 0.21 4.75
C ALA A 59 -8.62 1.45 5.10
N ALA A 60 -9.89 1.25 5.47
CA ALA A 60 -10.76 2.35 5.88
C ALA A 60 -10.27 3.04 7.16
N LEU A 61 -9.76 2.28 8.14
CA LEU A 61 -9.16 2.83 9.35
C LEU A 61 -7.86 3.58 9.06
N LEU A 62 -7.05 3.07 8.13
CA LEU A 62 -5.85 3.74 7.64
C LEU A 62 -6.21 5.09 7.00
N ASP A 63 -7.19 5.13 6.10
CA ASP A 63 -7.66 6.37 5.47
C ASP A 63 -8.28 7.36 6.47
N ALA A 64 -8.83 6.86 7.58
CA ALA A 64 -9.35 7.66 8.68
C ALA A 64 -8.26 8.10 9.69
N GLY A 65 -7.01 7.70 9.49
CA GLY A 65 -5.89 8.02 10.39
C GLY A 65 -5.91 7.29 11.73
N ASP A 66 -6.70 6.22 11.89
CA ASP A 66 -6.65 5.35 13.10
C ASP A 66 -5.61 4.26 12.90
N LEU A 67 -4.33 4.65 12.94
CA LEU A 67 -3.21 3.78 12.58
C LEU A 67 -3.11 2.54 13.50
N GLY A 68 -3.41 2.69 14.78
CA GLY A 68 -3.37 1.59 15.75
C GLY A 68 -4.51 0.58 15.57
N ALA A 69 -5.73 1.03 15.25
CA ALA A 69 -6.80 0.11 14.89
C ALA A 69 -6.60 -0.51 13.49
N ALA A 70 -6.08 0.27 12.54
CA ALA A 70 -5.76 -0.20 11.19
C ALA A 70 -4.73 -1.33 11.23
N GLN A 71 -3.61 -1.13 11.94
CA GLN A 71 -2.57 -2.14 12.10
C GLN A 71 -3.14 -3.45 12.67
N ARG A 72 -3.89 -3.39 13.78
CA ARG A 72 -4.50 -4.59 14.39
C ARG A 72 -5.42 -5.33 13.42
N ALA A 73 -6.29 -4.61 12.72
CA ALA A 73 -7.18 -5.22 11.73
C ALA A 73 -6.42 -5.88 10.56
N LEU A 74 -5.29 -5.30 10.15
CA LEU A 74 -4.45 -5.82 9.08
C LEU A 74 -3.58 -7.00 9.53
N GLU A 75 -3.09 -7.01 10.77
CA GLU A 75 -2.42 -8.16 11.39
C GLU A 75 -3.38 -9.35 11.50
N ASP A 76 -4.61 -9.11 11.95
CA ASP A 76 -5.68 -10.12 11.93
C ASP A 76 -5.95 -10.60 10.50
N ALA A 77 -6.01 -9.69 9.52
CA ALA A 77 -6.19 -10.06 8.11
C ALA A 77 -5.05 -10.96 7.61
N ASP A 78 -3.79 -10.66 7.91
CA ASP A 78 -2.64 -11.47 7.48
C ASP A 78 -2.75 -12.91 8.01
N GLY A 79 -3.26 -13.05 9.24
CA GLY A 79 -3.58 -14.35 9.85
C GLY A 79 -4.61 -15.17 9.07
N TYR A 80 -5.46 -14.54 8.25
CA TYR A 80 -6.44 -15.20 7.36
C TYR A 80 -5.96 -15.33 5.91
N ALA A 81 -4.94 -14.59 5.46
CA ALA A 81 -4.46 -14.60 4.08
C ALA A 81 -3.91 -15.97 3.64
N LEU A 82 -4.62 -16.61 2.70
CA LEU A 82 -4.25 -17.92 2.15
C LEU A 82 -3.37 -17.79 0.91
N ARG A 83 -3.72 -16.85 0.01
CA ARG A 83 -3.09 -16.72 -1.30
C ARG A 83 -1.96 -15.67 -1.29
N PRO A 84 -0.93 -15.82 -2.14
CA PRO A 84 0.14 -14.82 -2.23
C PRO A 84 -0.34 -13.38 -2.49
N PRO A 85 -1.33 -13.10 -3.37
CA PRO A 85 -1.85 -11.74 -3.57
C PRO A 85 -2.44 -11.11 -2.31
N GLU A 86 -3.12 -11.91 -1.49
CA GLU A 86 -3.74 -11.46 -0.24
C GLU A 86 -2.66 -10.99 0.75
N ARG A 87 -1.59 -11.78 0.90
CA ARG A 87 -0.43 -11.44 1.74
C ARG A 87 0.31 -10.22 1.24
N VAL A 88 0.49 -10.09 -0.09
CA VAL A 88 1.13 -8.93 -0.71
C VAL A 88 0.35 -7.65 -0.37
N LEU A 89 -0.97 -7.66 -0.55
CA LEU A 89 -1.82 -6.51 -0.26
C LEU A 89 -1.81 -6.16 1.24
N THR A 90 -2.00 -7.15 2.11
CA THR A 90 -2.01 -6.92 3.56
C THR A 90 -0.67 -6.37 4.05
N ARG A 91 0.47 -6.93 3.59
CA ARG A 91 1.81 -6.44 3.95
C ARG A 91 2.08 -5.04 3.43
N PHE A 92 1.55 -4.68 2.27
CA PHE A 92 1.64 -3.31 1.77
C PHE A 92 0.94 -2.34 2.71
N HIS A 93 -0.29 -2.61 3.12
CA HIS A 93 -1.00 -1.75 4.09
C HIS A 93 -0.34 -1.71 5.47
N LEU A 94 0.23 -2.83 5.95
CA LEU A 94 1.01 -2.84 7.19
C LEU A 94 2.26 -1.95 7.08
N ALA A 95 2.95 -1.97 5.94
CA ALA A 95 4.08 -1.09 5.71
C ALA A 95 3.67 0.39 5.66
N LEU A 96 2.49 0.72 5.13
CA LEU A 96 1.93 2.08 5.19
C LEU A 96 1.58 2.48 6.62
N CYS A 97 1.00 1.59 7.43
CA CYS A 97 0.77 1.84 8.85
C CYS A 97 2.08 2.15 9.57
N ALA A 98 3.10 1.32 9.37
CA ALA A 98 4.43 1.55 9.94
C ALA A 98 5.01 2.90 9.52
N LEU A 99 4.89 3.27 8.24
CA LEU A 99 5.35 4.56 7.73
C LEU A 99 4.65 5.71 8.45
N PHE A 100 3.32 5.71 8.51
CA PHE A 100 2.55 6.81 9.09
C PHE A 100 2.65 6.88 10.63
N GLN A 101 3.02 5.79 11.29
CA GLN A 101 3.38 5.80 12.72
C GLN A 101 4.79 6.34 12.98
N GLY A 102 5.58 6.63 11.94
CA GLY A 102 6.96 7.08 12.08
C GLY A 102 7.99 5.95 12.16
N HIS A 103 7.57 4.69 12.03
CA HIS A 103 8.47 3.52 11.95
C HIS A 103 9.07 3.38 10.53
N VAL A 104 9.81 4.40 10.08
CA VAL A 104 10.31 4.53 8.70
C VAL A 104 11.20 3.35 8.28
N ASP A 105 12.06 2.85 9.17
CA ASP A 105 12.94 1.70 8.87
C ASP A 105 12.17 0.40 8.63
N ALA A 106 11.13 0.15 9.44
CA ALA A 106 10.27 -1.02 9.28
C ALA A 106 9.47 -0.93 7.97
N ALA A 107 8.92 0.25 7.66
CA ALA A 107 8.22 0.52 6.41
C ALA A 107 9.13 0.31 5.19
N ARG A 108 10.34 0.89 5.20
CA ARG A 108 11.36 0.70 4.15
C ARG A 108 11.64 -0.77 3.92
N SER A 109 11.90 -1.53 4.97
CA SER A 109 12.22 -2.96 4.89
C SER A 109 11.09 -3.76 4.22
N GLY A 110 9.83 -3.51 4.65
CA GLY A 110 8.65 -4.15 4.08
C GLY A 110 8.41 -3.78 2.62
N LEU A 111 8.51 -2.49 2.29
CA LEU A 111 8.31 -1.98 0.93
C LEU A 111 9.42 -2.42 -0.03
N LEU A 112 10.66 -2.57 0.43
CA LEU A 112 11.76 -3.13 -0.35
C LEU A 112 11.50 -4.60 -0.71
N ALA A 113 11.06 -5.40 0.26
CA ALA A 113 10.71 -6.79 0.03
C ALA A 113 9.57 -6.92 -1.00
N LEU A 114 8.54 -6.06 -0.91
CA LEU A 114 7.44 -6.02 -1.87
C LEU A 114 7.90 -5.55 -3.26
N SER A 115 8.76 -4.53 -3.33
CA SER A 115 9.23 -3.95 -4.60
C SER A 115 10.09 -4.91 -5.41
N ARG A 116 10.81 -5.83 -4.75
CA ARG A 116 11.64 -6.89 -5.36
C ARG A 116 10.88 -8.21 -5.56
N GLY A 117 9.75 -8.42 -4.88
CA GLY A 117 8.99 -9.66 -4.93
C GLY A 117 8.31 -9.90 -6.28
N TRP A 118 8.54 -11.07 -6.89
CA TRP A 118 7.89 -11.41 -8.16
C TRP A 118 6.36 -11.60 -8.02
N ARG A 119 5.91 -12.12 -6.87
CA ARG A 119 4.47 -12.28 -6.53
C ARG A 119 3.74 -10.94 -6.46
N THR A 120 4.46 -9.83 -6.24
CA THR A 120 3.86 -8.49 -6.21
C THR A 120 3.22 -8.14 -7.55
N LYS A 121 3.71 -8.69 -8.67
CA LYS A 121 3.12 -8.52 -10.01
C LYS A 121 1.68 -9.05 -10.11
N GLU A 122 1.28 -9.95 -9.21
CA GLU A 122 -0.09 -10.47 -9.12
C GLU A 122 -1.06 -9.46 -8.48
N VAL A 123 -0.55 -8.37 -7.89
CA VAL A 123 -1.32 -7.27 -7.30
C VAL A 123 -0.88 -5.96 -7.96
N PRO A 124 -1.48 -5.58 -9.11
CA PRO A 124 -1.02 -4.44 -9.92
C PRO A 124 -0.87 -3.13 -9.13
N ASP A 125 -1.82 -2.84 -8.24
CA ASP A 125 -1.80 -1.61 -7.43
C ASP A 125 -0.57 -1.55 -6.52
N VAL A 126 -0.21 -2.68 -5.88
CA VAL A 126 0.98 -2.76 -5.02
C VAL A 126 2.26 -2.77 -5.86
N TYR A 127 2.25 -3.45 -7.01
CA TYR A 127 3.40 -3.50 -7.91
C TYR A 127 3.87 -2.11 -8.35
N VAL A 128 2.91 -1.22 -8.62
CA VAL A 128 3.14 0.17 -9.01
C VAL A 128 3.47 1.05 -7.81
N ARG A 129 2.73 0.92 -6.69
CA ARG A 129 2.84 1.83 -5.54
C ARG A 129 3.97 1.50 -4.58
N ALA A 130 4.41 0.25 -4.45
CA ALA A 130 5.44 -0.11 -3.47
C ALA A 130 6.79 0.61 -3.71
N PRO A 131 7.31 0.72 -4.95
CA PRO A 131 8.52 1.51 -5.22
C PRO A 131 8.37 3.00 -4.90
N ASP A 132 7.19 3.57 -5.13
CA ASP A 132 6.89 4.98 -4.83
C ASP A 132 6.95 5.26 -3.32
N MET A 133 6.30 4.40 -2.54
CA MET A 133 6.32 4.51 -1.07
C MET A 133 7.71 4.19 -0.50
N LEU A 134 8.48 3.31 -1.15
CA LEU A 134 9.87 3.06 -0.78
C LEU A 134 10.75 4.30 -1.03
N ALA A 135 10.57 4.97 -2.16
CA ALA A 135 11.22 6.25 -2.44
C ALA A 135 10.85 7.32 -1.40
N ALA A 136 9.59 7.37 -0.97
CA ALA A 136 9.14 8.24 0.12
C ALA A 136 9.89 7.94 1.43
N CYS A 137 10.01 6.67 1.83
CA CYS A 137 10.78 6.29 3.01
C CYS A 137 12.23 6.77 2.90
N LEU A 138 12.92 6.43 1.81
CA LEU A 138 14.31 6.81 1.57
C LEU A 138 14.53 8.32 1.58
N ALA A 139 13.61 9.10 1.02
CA ALA A 139 13.65 10.56 1.05
C ALA A 139 13.54 11.12 2.48
N LEU A 140 12.67 10.55 3.31
CA LEU A 140 12.58 10.91 4.73
C LEU A 140 13.87 10.63 5.48
N GLN A 141 14.56 9.53 5.16
CA GLN A 141 15.88 9.19 5.73
C GLN A 141 17.03 10.04 5.18
N GLY A 142 16.79 10.80 4.10
CA GLY A 142 17.81 11.60 3.41
C GLY A 142 18.63 10.86 2.36
N ASP A 143 18.32 9.59 2.04
CA ASP A 143 18.96 8.86 0.96
C ASP A 143 18.31 9.20 -0.39
N LEU A 144 18.61 10.38 -0.91
CA LEU A 144 18.01 10.90 -2.14
C LEU A 144 18.46 10.16 -3.39
N VAL A 145 19.65 9.55 -3.36
CA VAL A 145 20.19 8.79 -4.49
C VAL A 145 19.39 7.50 -4.67
N GLU A 146 19.22 6.71 -3.60
CA GLU A 146 18.42 5.49 -3.68
C GLU A 146 16.93 5.83 -3.91
N ALA A 147 16.42 6.91 -3.30
CA ALA A 147 15.03 7.35 -3.49
C ALA A 147 14.71 7.63 -4.97
N ARG A 148 15.59 8.33 -5.70
CA ARG A 148 15.42 8.63 -7.13
C ARG A 148 15.40 7.36 -7.98
N GLN A 149 16.27 6.38 -7.69
CA GLN A 149 16.30 5.11 -8.42
C GLN A 149 14.98 4.34 -8.28
N TRP A 150 14.41 4.31 -7.07
CA TRP A 150 13.12 3.67 -6.83
C TRP A 150 11.94 4.46 -7.39
N LEU A 151 12.02 5.79 -7.43
CA LEU A 151 11.02 6.62 -8.09
C LEU A 151 11.01 6.39 -9.61
N GLU A 152 12.18 6.29 -10.25
CA GLU A 152 12.27 5.91 -11.66
C GLU A 152 11.65 4.54 -11.92
N GLU A 153 11.89 3.57 -11.03
CA GLU A 153 11.25 2.27 -11.10
C GLU A 153 9.73 2.36 -10.92
N ALA A 154 9.22 3.20 -10.01
CA ALA A 154 7.79 3.46 -9.87
C ALA A 154 7.21 4.01 -11.18
N HIS A 155 7.88 4.98 -11.80
CA HIS A 155 7.46 5.57 -13.08
C HIS A 155 7.48 4.55 -14.22
N ARG A 156 8.49 3.67 -14.29
CA ARG A 156 8.54 2.58 -15.28
C ARG A 156 7.36 1.60 -15.14
N ARG A 157 6.86 1.39 -13.93
CA ARG A 157 5.74 0.47 -13.66
C ARG A 157 4.37 1.11 -13.87
N ARG A 158 4.26 2.44 -13.81
CA ARG A 158 2.99 3.15 -14.04
C ARG A 158 2.54 2.99 -15.49
N ARG A 159 1.22 2.89 -15.67
CA ARG A 159 0.63 2.92 -17.01
C ARG A 159 0.60 4.35 -17.54
N PRO A 160 0.82 4.58 -18.84
CA PRO A 160 0.61 5.89 -19.44
C PRO A 160 -0.79 6.42 -19.13
N GLY A 161 -0.88 7.67 -18.67
CA GLY A 161 -2.14 8.33 -18.34
C GLY A 161 -2.68 8.05 -16.92
N ASP A 162 -2.00 7.23 -16.12
CA ASP A 162 -2.37 7.08 -14.71
C ASP A 162 -2.10 8.39 -13.96
N ALA A 163 -3.15 9.01 -13.44
CA ALA A 163 -3.10 10.31 -12.76
C ALA A 163 -2.72 10.18 -11.28
N SER A 164 -2.06 9.08 -10.89
CA SER A 164 -1.67 8.83 -9.51
C SER A 164 -0.59 9.81 -9.05
N PHE A 165 -0.82 10.37 -7.87
CA PHE A 165 0.12 11.22 -7.19
C PHE A 165 1.32 10.40 -6.66
N SER A 166 2.54 10.98 -6.62
CA SER A 166 3.76 10.34 -6.11
C SER A 166 4.22 11.02 -4.81
N LEU A 167 4.12 10.31 -3.69
CA LEU A 167 4.61 10.83 -2.41
C LEU A 167 6.14 10.90 -2.41
N GLY A 168 6.79 9.91 -3.00
CA GLY A 168 8.25 9.87 -3.13
C GLY A 168 8.79 11.09 -3.88
N GLU A 169 8.17 11.47 -5.00
CA GLU A 169 8.57 12.64 -5.79
C GLU A 169 8.48 13.95 -4.98
N LEU A 170 7.38 14.19 -4.26
CA LEU A 170 7.28 15.42 -3.46
C LEU A 170 8.32 15.48 -2.35
N LEU A 171 8.52 14.37 -1.64
CA LEU A 171 9.48 14.35 -0.53
C LEU A 171 10.91 14.53 -1.05
N ILE A 172 11.26 13.94 -2.20
CA ILE A 172 12.55 14.19 -2.87
C ILE A 172 12.67 15.68 -3.22
N LEU A 173 11.69 16.27 -3.91
CA LEU A 173 11.73 17.68 -4.28
C LEU A 173 11.88 18.61 -3.07
N CYS A 174 11.14 18.34 -1.99
CA CYS A 174 11.23 19.14 -0.78
C CYS A 174 12.58 18.96 -0.07
N ARG A 175 13.17 17.76 -0.06
CA ARG A 175 14.50 17.51 0.53
C ARG A 175 15.64 18.13 -0.28
N GLU A 176 15.43 18.32 -1.58
CA GLU A 176 16.34 19.03 -2.48
C GLU A 176 16.13 20.56 -2.48
N GLU A 177 15.29 21.06 -1.57
CA GLU A 177 14.94 22.49 -1.46
C GLU A 177 14.26 23.05 -2.73
N ARG A 178 13.72 22.17 -3.57
CA ARG A 178 12.96 22.54 -4.78
C ARG A 178 11.50 22.80 -4.44
N HIS A 179 11.27 23.68 -3.46
CA HIS A 179 9.93 23.96 -2.90
C HIS A 179 8.96 24.52 -3.95
N GLY A 180 9.44 25.41 -4.85
CA GLY A 180 8.62 25.92 -5.95
C GLY A 180 8.16 24.83 -6.93
N ALA A 181 9.01 23.83 -7.19
CA ALA A 181 8.63 22.69 -8.03
C ALA A 181 7.59 21.80 -7.33
N THR A 182 7.70 21.64 -6.01
CA THR A 182 6.71 20.91 -5.20
C THR A 182 5.34 21.58 -5.25
N VAL A 183 5.27 22.90 -5.03
CA VAL A 183 4.02 23.66 -5.09
C VAL A 183 3.39 23.55 -6.47
N ARG A 184 4.18 23.75 -7.53
CA ARG A 184 3.69 23.64 -8.91
C ARG A 184 3.15 22.25 -9.22
N LEU A 185 3.85 21.19 -8.82
CA LEU A 185 3.38 19.82 -9.03
C LEU A 185 2.06 19.54 -8.31
N LEU A 186 1.87 20.08 -7.11
CA LEU A 186 0.61 19.99 -6.37
C LEU A 186 -0.51 20.78 -7.02
N ASP A 187 -0.22 21.98 -7.54
CA ASP A 187 -1.18 22.79 -8.30
C ASP A 187 -1.64 22.10 -9.59
N ASP A 188 -0.69 21.56 -10.36
CA ASP A 188 -0.95 20.83 -11.61
C ASP A 188 -1.82 19.57 -11.37
N ARG A 189 -1.87 19.06 -10.14
CA ARG A 189 -2.60 17.85 -9.74
C ARG A 189 -3.80 18.11 -8.83
N ARG A 190 -4.23 19.36 -8.68
CA ARG A 190 -5.29 19.75 -7.72
C ARG A 190 -6.56 18.92 -7.82
N GLU A 191 -7.06 18.64 -9.02
CA GLU A 191 -8.29 17.86 -9.21
C GLU A 191 -8.14 16.41 -8.70
N ALA A 192 -7.00 15.78 -8.94
CA ALA A 192 -6.72 14.42 -8.45
C ALA A 192 -6.60 14.39 -6.92
N ILE A 193 -6.02 15.44 -6.33
CA ILE A 193 -5.90 15.60 -4.88
C ILE A 193 -7.28 15.73 -4.21
N GLU A 194 -8.19 16.49 -4.80
CA GLU A 194 -9.55 16.64 -4.24
C GLU A 194 -10.39 15.36 -4.34
N LYS A 195 -10.04 14.43 -5.24
CA LYS A 195 -10.63 13.09 -5.33
C LYS A 195 -9.95 12.05 -4.42
N SER A 196 -8.83 12.40 -3.80
CA SER A 196 -8.07 11.52 -2.91
C SER A 196 -8.73 11.40 -1.53
N SER A 197 -8.33 10.37 -0.77
CA SER A 197 -8.78 10.18 0.62
C SER A 197 -8.38 11.35 1.51
N VAL A 198 -9.08 11.51 2.64
CA VAL A 198 -8.87 12.65 3.57
C VAL A 198 -7.44 12.68 4.08
N LEU A 199 -6.89 11.54 4.48
CA LEU A 199 -5.50 11.42 4.93
C LEU A 199 -4.51 11.91 3.86
N VAL A 200 -4.63 11.42 2.62
CA VAL A 200 -3.74 11.82 1.52
C VAL A 200 -3.88 13.33 1.27
N ARG A 201 -5.10 13.85 1.21
CA ARG A 201 -5.33 15.28 0.96
C ARG A 201 -4.71 16.16 2.06
N ASN A 202 -4.88 15.79 3.33
CA ASN A 202 -4.29 16.52 4.44
C ASN A 202 -2.77 16.45 4.41
N GLN A 203 -2.19 15.26 4.15
CA GLN A 203 -0.75 15.08 3.97
C GLN A 203 -0.19 16.02 2.89
N LEU A 204 -0.86 16.11 1.73
CA LEU A 204 -0.40 16.97 0.63
C LEU A 204 -0.53 18.46 0.96
N ARG A 205 -1.56 18.86 1.71
CA ARG A 205 -1.70 20.22 2.21
C ARG A 205 -0.58 20.58 3.20
N VAL A 206 -0.19 19.66 4.07
CA VAL A 206 0.95 19.87 4.99
C VAL A 206 2.26 20.02 4.23
N ILE A 207 2.53 19.16 3.25
CA ILE A 207 3.74 19.26 2.39
C ILE A 207 3.74 20.58 1.58
N ARG A 208 2.57 21.00 1.08
CA ARG A 208 2.40 22.28 0.39
C ARG A 208 2.69 23.46 1.31
N ALA A 209 2.10 23.47 2.50
CA ALA A 209 2.29 24.52 3.49
C ALA A 209 3.76 24.62 3.93
N PHE A 210 4.43 23.48 4.13
CA PHE A 210 5.87 23.44 4.39
C PHE A 210 6.68 24.06 3.24
N SER A 211 6.33 23.74 1.99
CA SER A 211 7.02 24.29 0.82
C SER A 211 6.81 25.80 0.68
N TRP A 212 5.62 26.31 0.99
CA TRP A 212 5.37 27.76 1.02
C TRP A 212 6.12 28.46 2.15
N ASP A 213 6.19 27.85 3.33
CA ASP A 213 6.93 28.39 4.48
C ASP A 213 8.43 28.53 4.14
N ALA A 214 9.00 27.51 3.48
CA ALA A 214 10.37 27.56 3.00
C ALA A 214 10.59 28.67 1.95
N LEU A 215 9.69 28.83 0.97
CA LEU A 215 9.76 29.90 -0.02
C LEU A 215 9.61 31.31 0.60
N ALA A 216 8.79 31.45 1.64
CA ALA A 216 8.60 32.71 2.35
C ALA A 216 9.88 33.16 3.07
N MET A 217 10.63 32.22 3.64
CA MET A 217 11.94 32.52 4.23
C MET A 217 12.98 32.97 3.19
N GLU A 218 12.79 32.61 1.93
CA GLU A 218 13.65 33.02 0.80
C GLU A 218 13.19 34.33 0.13
N GLY A 219 12.15 35.00 0.66
CA GLY A 219 11.59 36.24 0.13
C GLY A 219 10.46 36.07 -0.90
N GLY A 220 9.96 34.84 -1.09
CA GLY A 220 8.79 34.54 -1.93
C GLY A 220 7.46 34.76 -1.19
N GLY A 221 6.57 35.58 -1.73
CA GLY A 221 5.33 36.01 -1.05
C GLY A 221 4.20 34.97 -0.91
N GLY A 222 4.42 33.86 -0.18
CA GLY A 222 3.38 32.89 0.18
C GLY A 222 2.95 32.98 1.66
N THR A 223 1.69 32.61 1.96
CA THR A 223 1.12 32.59 3.32
C THR A 223 0.76 31.15 3.74
N PRO A 224 1.62 30.44 4.48
CA PRO A 224 1.39 29.05 4.87
C PRO A 224 0.09 28.81 5.65
N ASP A 225 -0.37 29.84 6.39
CA ASP A 225 -1.60 29.77 7.19
C ASP A 225 -2.88 29.63 6.36
N GLU A 226 -2.91 30.14 5.12
CA GLU A 226 -4.11 30.01 4.28
C GLU A 226 -4.32 28.58 3.80
N GLU A 227 -3.23 27.87 3.50
CA GLU A 227 -3.27 26.46 3.09
C GLU A 227 -3.69 25.56 4.25
N LEU A 228 -3.24 25.87 5.47
CA LEU A 228 -3.57 25.09 6.67
C LEU A 228 -5.03 25.27 7.11
N LYS A 229 -5.70 26.39 6.79
CA LYS A 229 -7.14 26.57 7.07
C LYS A 229 -8.02 25.51 6.42
N GLY A 230 -7.58 24.93 5.30
CA GLY A 230 -8.30 23.88 4.61
C GLY A 230 -8.09 22.49 5.22
N VAL A 231 -7.04 22.29 6.02
CA VAL A 231 -6.76 20.99 6.62
C VAL A 231 -7.89 20.66 7.58
N GLY A 232 -8.50 19.49 7.42
CA GLY A 232 -9.55 19.02 8.32
C GLY A 232 -9.03 18.87 9.76
N PRO A 233 -9.88 18.43 10.70
CA PRO A 233 -9.41 18.12 12.05
C PRO A 233 -8.24 17.12 11.98
N VAL A 234 -7.04 17.61 12.32
CA VAL A 234 -5.80 16.83 12.37
C VAL A 234 -5.73 16.15 13.71
N ARG A 235 -5.49 14.84 13.72
CA ARG A 235 -5.24 14.15 14.98
C ARG A 235 -3.85 14.51 15.49
N PRO A 236 -3.67 14.65 16.82
CA PRO A 236 -2.34 14.77 17.39
C PRO A 236 -1.42 13.66 16.84
N GLY A 237 -0.27 14.06 16.33
CA GLY A 237 0.77 13.16 15.84
C GLY A 237 0.54 12.55 14.45
N GLU A 238 -0.58 12.84 13.78
CA GLU A 238 -0.91 12.30 12.45
C GLU A 238 0.20 12.53 11.41
N PHE A 239 0.95 13.63 11.52
CA PHE A 239 2.04 13.99 10.61
C PHE A 239 3.44 13.84 11.21
N ASN A 240 3.58 13.29 12.43
CA ASN A 240 4.89 13.16 13.08
C ASN A 240 5.91 12.40 12.22
N TYR A 241 5.45 11.42 11.43
CA TYR A 241 6.34 10.65 10.55
C TYR A 241 7.05 11.49 9.48
N LEU A 242 6.48 12.64 9.06
CA LEU A 242 7.14 13.54 8.12
C LEU A 242 8.35 14.23 8.75
N GLY A 243 8.32 14.45 10.07
CA GLY A 243 9.40 15.07 10.84
C GLY A 243 10.39 14.09 11.47
N ALA A 244 10.03 12.80 11.61
CA ALA A 244 10.77 11.82 12.41
C ALA A 244 12.28 11.71 12.09
N GLN A 245 12.68 11.90 10.83
CA GLN A 245 14.08 11.91 10.40
C GLN A 245 14.44 13.19 9.62
N TRP A 246 13.63 14.25 9.79
CA TRP A 246 13.78 15.51 9.08
C TRP A 246 13.58 16.71 10.02
N PRO A 247 14.66 17.21 10.65
CA PRO A 247 14.57 18.26 11.66
C PRO A 247 13.88 19.55 11.21
N ARG A 248 14.08 19.98 9.96
CA ARG A 248 13.42 21.18 9.40
C ARG A 248 11.90 20.98 9.27
N MET A 249 11.45 19.81 8.81
CA MET A 249 10.02 19.48 8.74
C MET A 249 9.43 19.33 10.15
N GLU A 250 10.14 18.70 11.08
CA GLU A 250 9.72 18.59 12.47
C GLU A 250 9.52 19.96 13.12
N ALA A 251 10.47 20.88 12.94
CA ALA A 251 10.37 22.25 13.45
C ALA A 251 9.15 22.98 12.88
N PHE A 252 8.87 22.82 11.58
CA PHE A 252 7.67 23.35 10.94
C PHE A 252 6.39 22.76 11.56
N LEU A 253 6.30 21.44 11.68
CA LEU A 253 5.12 20.77 12.26
C LEU A 253 4.87 21.23 13.71
N ARG A 254 5.93 21.36 14.51
CA ARG A 254 5.85 21.85 15.90
C ARG A 254 5.40 23.31 15.96
N ALA A 255 5.96 24.18 15.13
CA ALA A 255 5.59 25.60 15.08
C ALA A 255 4.12 25.82 14.71
N ARG A 256 3.53 24.91 13.93
CA ARG A 256 2.13 24.96 13.49
C ARG A 256 1.17 24.12 14.34
N GLY A 257 1.65 23.50 15.43
CA GLY A 257 0.83 22.64 16.30
C GLY A 257 0.32 21.35 15.64
N LEU A 258 0.99 20.91 14.55
CA LEU A 258 0.68 19.69 13.82
C LEU A 258 1.44 18.47 14.34
N SER A 259 2.47 18.71 15.16
CA SER A 259 3.17 17.67 15.90
C SER A 259 2.62 17.60 17.33
N GLU A 260 2.57 16.39 17.90
CA GLU A 260 2.27 16.23 19.31
C GLU A 260 3.29 17.02 20.16
N LYS A 261 2.78 17.82 21.11
CA LYS A 261 3.43 17.85 22.42
C LYS A 261 3.04 16.53 23.06
N GLU A 262 3.99 15.63 23.31
CA GLU A 262 3.79 14.67 24.40
C GLU A 262 3.37 15.53 25.61
N ALA A 263 2.10 15.39 26.01
CA ALA A 263 1.72 15.76 27.36
C ALA A 263 2.45 14.76 28.25
N ALA A 264 3.65 15.14 28.68
CA ALA A 264 4.40 14.46 29.72
C ALA A 264 3.59 14.39 31.02
#